data_AF-A0A2E9C3X7-F1
#
_entry.id   AF-A0A2E9C3X7-F1
#
_cell.length_a   1.000
_cell.length_b   1.000
_cell.length_c   1.000
_cell.angle_alpha   90.00
_cell.angle_beta   90.00
_cell.angle_gamma   90.00
#
_symmetry.space_group_name_H-M   'P 1'
#
loop_
_entity.id
_entity.type
_entity.pdbx_description
1 polymer ?
#
loop_
_entity_poly.entity_id
_entity_poly.type
_entity_poly.pdbx_seq_one_letter_code
_entity_poly.pdbx_strand_id
1 'polypeptide(L)'
;MKTSYQLALAAAFAVMAAASVQAQTTGGRSREAVEAEAIATAHAPNQNVVRGSRGPETVKPMADADAMYQQAVATAHAADQNVTRGSRGPETVKPMADPAKVYNEAVAAAAAPDQNVVSGSRVNSKVISTMQNPALTAAQGK
;
A
#
# COMPACT_ATOMS: atom_id res chain seq x y z
N MET A 1 68.33 37.69 15.27
CA MET A 1 67.02 37.04 15.57
C MET A 1 66.32 36.50 14.32
N LYS A 2 66.20 37.24 13.20
CA LYS A 2 65.50 36.75 11.98
C LYS A 2 66.09 35.47 11.34
N THR A 3 67.42 35.35 11.27
CA THR A 3 68.11 34.20 10.65
C THR A 3 67.96 32.91 11.46
N SER A 4 67.99 33.03 12.79
CA SER A 4 67.78 31.92 13.74
C SER A 4 66.37 31.32 13.61
N TYR A 5 65.36 32.20 13.48
CA TYR A 5 63.97 31.78 13.28
C TYR A 5 63.75 31.10 11.92
N GLN A 6 64.40 31.59 10.86
CA GLN A 6 64.31 30.96 9.54
C GLN A 6 64.96 29.56 9.51
N LEU A 7 66.10 29.39 10.18
CA LEU A 7 66.74 28.09 10.33
C LEU A 7 65.89 27.12 11.17
N ALA A 8 65.30 27.59 12.27
CA ALA A 8 64.41 26.78 13.09
C ALA A 8 63.13 26.37 12.32
N LEU A 9 62.55 27.29 11.52
CA LEU A 9 61.39 27.01 10.70
C LEU A 9 61.71 25.99 9.58
N ALA A 10 62.86 26.14 8.91
CA ALA A 10 63.29 25.20 7.89
C ALA A 10 63.57 23.80 8.46
N ALA A 11 64.20 23.72 9.64
CA ALA A 11 64.42 22.46 10.34
C ALA A 11 63.08 21.80 10.75
N ALA A 12 62.11 22.57 11.26
CA ALA A 12 60.79 22.06 11.60
C ALA A 12 60.05 21.52 10.37
N PHE A 13 60.15 22.20 9.22
CA PHE A 13 59.57 21.71 7.97
C PHE A 13 60.24 20.43 7.46
N ALA A 14 61.56 20.34 7.55
CA ALA A 14 62.29 19.13 7.16
C ALA A 14 61.93 17.92 8.03
N VAL A 15 61.76 18.13 9.34
CA VAL A 15 61.31 17.08 10.28
C VAL A 15 59.87 16.64 9.95
N MET A 16 58.96 17.59 9.66
CA MET A 16 57.60 17.25 9.24
C MET A 16 57.56 16.47 7.92
N ALA A 17 58.38 16.85 6.94
CA ALA A 17 58.46 16.17 5.65
C ALA A 17 59.04 14.75 5.77
N ALA A 18 60.06 14.56 6.60
CA ALA A 18 60.60 13.23 6.87
C ALA A 18 59.60 12.35 7.64
N ALA A 19 58.89 12.91 8.63
CA ALA A 19 57.89 12.19 9.40
C ALA A 19 56.67 11.79 8.56
N SER A 20 56.25 12.61 7.58
CA SER A 20 55.13 12.29 6.70
C SER A 20 55.44 11.16 5.71
N VAL A 21 56.68 11.08 5.21
CA VAL A 21 57.17 9.95 4.39
C VAL A 21 57.26 8.67 5.23
N GLN A 22 57.73 8.78 6.48
CA GLN A 22 57.79 7.63 7.40
C GLN A 22 56.37 7.14 7.77
N ALA A 23 55.40 8.03 7.98
CA ALA A 23 54.03 7.65 8.31
C ALA A 23 53.30 6.92 7.17
N GLN A 24 53.67 7.17 5.91
CA GLN A 24 53.16 6.43 4.75
C GLN A 24 53.71 5.00 4.67
N THR A 25 54.83 4.71 5.34
CA THR A 25 55.56 3.44 5.24
C THR A 25 55.53 2.61 6.52
N THR A 26 55.28 3.24 7.68
CA THR A 26 55.35 2.59 8.99
C THR A 26 53.95 2.20 9.47
N GLY A 27 53.40 1.10 8.94
CA GLY A 27 52.18 0.46 9.46
C GLY A 27 51.14 0.06 8.40
N GLY A 28 51.30 0.53 7.16
CA GLY A 28 50.49 0.11 6.01
C GLY A 28 51.23 -0.84 5.08
N ARG A 29 50.51 -1.72 4.38
CA ARG A 29 51.07 -2.47 3.24
C ARG A 29 51.52 -1.48 2.16
N SER A 30 52.66 -1.77 1.51
CA SER A 30 53.10 -0.96 0.37
C SER A 30 52.09 -1.06 -0.78
N ARG A 31 52.07 -0.09 -1.70
CA ARG A 31 51.14 -0.12 -2.84
C ARG A 31 51.34 -1.36 -3.69
N GLU A 32 52.58 -1.77 -3.86
CA GLU A 32 52.98 -2.95 -4.63
C GLU A 32 52.49 -4.23 -3.95
N ALA A 33 52.55 -4.29 -2.61
CA ALA A 33 52.00 -5.41 -1.86
C ALA A 33 50.47 -5.49 -1.97
N VAL A 34 49.78 -4.34 -1.93
CA VAL A 34 48.33 -4.25 -2.13
C VAL A 34 47.95 -4.64 -3.55
N GLU A 35 48.70 -4.19 -4.56
CA GLU A 35 48.47 -4.51 -5.98
C GLU A 35 48.68 -6.01 -6.26
N ALA A 36 49.77 -6.59 -5.75
CA ALA A 36 50.04 -8.02 -5.87
C ALA A 36 48.94 -8.87 -5.22
N GLU A 37 48.45 -8.47 -4.05
CA GLU A 37 47.35 -9.15 -3.35
C GLU A 37 46.01 -9.00 -4.08
N ALA A 38 45.74 -7.83 -4.68
CA ALA A 38 44.55 -7.59 -5.48
C ALA A 38 44.54 -8.47 -6.75
N ILE A 39 45.68 -8.58 -7.45
CA ILE A 39 45.84 -9.46 -8.61
C ILE A 39 45.66 -10.93 -8.20
N ALA A 40 46.31 -11.37 -7.11
CA ALA A 40 46.17 -12.73 -6.59
C ALA A 40 44.71 -13.05 -6.22
N THR A 41 44.00 -12.08 -5.62
CA THR A 41 42.58 -12.22 -5.29
C THR A 41 41.73 -12.27 -6.54
N ALA A 42 42.00 -11.47 -7.58
CA ALA A 42 41.25 -11.49 -8.83
C ALA A 42 41.40 -12.83 -9.59
N HIS A 43 42.56 -13.48 -9.50
CA HIS A 43 42.82 -14.80 -10.08
C HIS A 43 42.44 -15.96 -9.17
N ALA A 44 41.92 -15.70 -7.97
CA ALA A 44 41.57 -16.78 -7.06
C ALA A 44 40.41 -17.62 -7.65
N PRO A 45 40.48 -18.96 -7.53
CA PRO A 45 39.39 -19.82 -7.97
C PRO A 45 38.08 -19.44 -7.29
N ASN A 46 36.97 -19.52 -8.02
CA ASN A 46 35.61 -19.24 -7.54
C ASN A 46 35.29 -17.77 -7.20
N GLN A 47 36.17 -16.83 -7.56
CA GLN A 47 35.83 -15.40 -7.55
C GLN A 47 34.83 -15.07 -8.65
N ASN A 48 33.93 -14.12 -8.40
CA ASN A 48 32.93 -13.63 -9.34
C ASN A 48 32.00 -14.71 -9.91
N VAL A 49 31.83 -15.83 -9.19
CA VAL A 49 30.89 -16.87 -9.62
C VAL A 49 29.47 -16.41 -9.34
N VAL A 50 28.72 -16.14 -10.40
CA VAL A 50 27.30 -15.79 -10.31
C VAL A 50 26.45 -17.06 -10.18
N ARG A 51 25.24 -16.89 -9.66
CA ARG A 51 24.23 -17.95 -9.60
C ARG A 51 24.07 -18.60 -10.99
N GLY A 52 24.21 -19.91 -11.09
CA GLY A 52 24.16 -20.65 -12.36
C GLY A 52 25.47 -20.76 -13.18
N SER A 53 26.60 -20.15 -12.81
CA SER A 53 27.85 -20.30 -13.61
C SER A 53 28.45 -21.71 -13.60
N ARG A 54 27.97 -22.60 -12.71
CA ARG A 54 28.46 -23.98 -12.55
C ARG A 54 27.47 -25.03 -13.03
N GLY A 55 26.54 -24.65 -13.89
CA GLY A 55 25.48 -25.51 -14.40
C GLY A 55 24.11 -25.20 -13.80
N PRO A 56 23.06 -25.86 -14.30
CA PRO A 56 21.69 -25.60 -13.89
C PRO A 56 21.50 -25.94 -12.40
N GLU A 57 21.00 -24.97 -11.65
CA GLU A 57 20.62 -25.18 -10.25
C GLU A 57 19.37 -26.06 -10.22
N THR A 58 19.49 -27.25 -9.64
CA THR A 58 18.33 -28.11 -9.40
C THR A 58 17.54 -27.52 -8.24
N VAL A 59 16.47 -26.80 -8.56
CA VAL A 59 15.47 -26.39 -7.58
C VAL A 59 14.50 -27.54 -7.36
N LYS A 60 14.36 -27.99 -6.10
CA LYS A 60 13.29 -28.92 -5.75
C LYS A 60 11.98 -28.13 -5.72
N PRO A 61 10.92 -28.59 -6.41
CA PRO A 61 9.62 -27.96 -6.28
C PRO A 61 9.14 -28.10 -4.83
N MET A 62 8.51 -27.04 -4.32
CA MET A 62 7.99 -27.00 -2.94
C MET A 62 6.81 -27.95 -2.72
N ALA A 63 6.16 -28.37 -3.80
CA ALA A 63 5.01 -29.25 -3.77
C ALA A 63 5.08 -30.25 -4.93
N ASP A 64 4.47 -31.41 -4.72
CA ASP A 64 4.31 -32.43 -5.74
C ASP A 64 3.32 -31.95 -6.83
N ALA A 65 3.67 -32.17 -8.09
CA ALA A 65 2.89 -31.67 -9.22
C ALA A 65 1.53 -32.36 -9.32
N ASP A 66 1.47 -33.66 -9.03
CA ASP A 66 0.22 -34.42 -9.06
C ASP A 66 -0.71 -33.99 -7.93
N ALA A 67 -0.17 -33.77 -6.73
CA ALA A 67 -0.93 -33.20 -5.61
C ALA A 67 -1.52 -31.82 -5.94
N MET A 68 -0.74 -30.93 -6.57
CA MET A 68 -1.23 -29.62 -7.01
C MET A 68 -2.34 -29.74 -8.06
N TYR A 69 -2.18 -30.65 -9.02
CA TYR A 69 -3.20 -30.91 -10.04
C TYR A 69 -4.51 -31.40 -9.42
N GLN A 70 -4.44 -32.37 -8.51
CA GLN A 70 -5.62 -32.89 -7.82
C GLN A 70 -6.31 -31.82 -6.99
N GLN A 71 -5.55 -30.98 -6.28
CA GLN A 71 -6.11 -29.86 -5.53
C GLN A 71 -6.81 -28.85 -6.44
N ALA A 72 -6.23 -28.54 -7.61
CA ALA A 72 -6.84 -27.63 -8.58
C ALA A 72 -8.17 -28.20 -9.12
N VAL A 73 -8.19 -29.49 -9.49
CA VAL A 73 -9.41 -30.19 -9.94
C VAL A 73 -10.47 -30.20 -8.85
N ALA A 74 -10.12 -30.57 -7.62
CA ALA A 74 -11.05 -30.59 -6.48
C ALA A 74 -11.61 -29.19 -6.19
N THR A 75 -10.76 -28.16 -6.27
CA THR A 75 -11.18 -26.78 -6.12
C THR A 75 -12.17 -26.41 -7.21
N ALA A 76 -11.87 -26.68 -8.48
CA ALA A 76 -12.73 -26.36 -9.62
C ALA A 76 -14.11 -27.05 -9.57
N HIS A 77 -14.20 -28.24 -8.97
CA HIS A 77 -15.45 -28.97 -8.79
C HIS A 77 -16.21 -28.63 -7.50
N ALA A 78 -15.70 -27.73 -6.66
CA ALA A 78 -16.42 -27.36 -5.45
C ALA A 78 -17.73 -26.62 -5.78
N ALA A 79 -18.81 -26.98 -5.07
CA ALA A 79 -20.18 -26.54 -5.34
C ALA A 79 -20.39 -25.01 -5.26
N ASP A 80 -19.47 -24.32 -4.59
CA ASP A 80 -19.54 -22.88 -4.33
C ASP A 80 -18.49 -22.09 -5.15
N GLN A 81 -17.77 -22.73 -6.06
CA GLN A 81 -16.84 -22.01 -6.94
C GLN A 81 -17.57 -21.00 -7.82
N ASN A 82 -17.00 -19.80 -7.89
CA ASN A 82 -17.47 -18.72 -8.77
C ASN A 82 -18.95 -18.36 -8.60
N VAL A 83 -19.51 -18.60 -7.41
CA VAL A 83 -20.86 -18.17 -7.08
C VAL A 83 -20.82 -16.68 -6.77
N THR A 84 -21.26 -15.89 -7.74
CA THR A 84 -21.45 -14.45 -7.60
C THR A 84 -22.86 -14.15 -7.10
N ARG A 85 -23.08 -12.89 -6.68
CA ARG A 85 -24.40 -12.40 -6.28
C ARG A 85 -25.40 -12.65 -7.42
N GLY A 86 -26.47 -13.40 -7.15
CA GLY A 86 -27.48 -13.78 -8.14
C GLY A 86 -27.21 -15.05 -8.97
N SER A 87 -26.06 -15.74 -8.82
CA SER A 87 -25.80 -16.99 -9.58
C SER A 87 -26.75 -18.14 -9.23
N ARG A 88 -27.48 -18.05 -8.12
CA ARG A 88 -28.37 -19.10 -7.59
C ARG A 88 -29.85 -18.74 -7.67
N GLY A 89 -30.20 -17.84 -8.59
CA GLY A 89 -31.55 -17.34 -8.76
C GLY A 89 -31.75 -15.95 -8.14
N PRO A 90 -32.94 -15.37 -8.34
CA PRO A 90 -33.24 -14.01 -7.92
C PRO A 90 -33.13 -13.88 -6.40
N GLU A 91 -32.36 -12.89 -5.96
CA GLU A 91 -32.27 -12.57 -4.54
C GLU A 91 -33.62 -12.04 -4.06
N THR A 92 -34.23 -12.74 -3.12
CA THR A 92 -35.46 -12.26 -2.49
C THR A 92 -35.09 -11.15 -1.51
N VAL A 93 -35.25 -9.90 -1.94
CA VAL A 93 -35.12 -8.75 -1.05
C VAL A 93 -36.46 -8.56 -0.34
N LYS A 94 -36.48 -8.78 0.97
CA LYS A 94 -37.66 -8.47 1.78
C LYS A 94 -37.83 -6.94 1.84
N PRO A 95 -38.97 -6.37 1.42
CA PRO A 95 -39.21 -4.95 1.58
C PRO A 95 -39.11 -4.54 3.05
N MET A 96 -38.47 -3.40 3.33
CA MET A 96 -38.35 -2.86 4.70
C MET A 96 -39.69 -2.34 5.25
N ALA A 97 -40.68 -2.12 4.38
CA ALA A 97 -42.01 -1.65 4.74
C ALA A 97 -43.06 -2.26 3.81
N ASP A 98 -44.30 -2.34 4.31
CA ASP A 98 -45.48 -2.73 3.52
C ASP A 98 -45.71 -1.70 2.39
N PRO A 99 -45.74 -2.11 1.11
CA PRO A 99 -46.01 -1.22 -0.02
C PRO A 99 -47.31 -0.42 0.14
N ALA A 100 -48.36 -1.01 0.73
CA ALA A 100 -49.63 -0.31 0.93
C ALA A 100 -49.49 0.81 1.97
N LYS A 101 -48.74 0.56 3.06
CA LYS A 101 -48.41 1.59 4.05
C LYS A 101 -47.62 2.74 3.40
N VAL A 102 -46.59 2.42 2.62
CA VAL A 102 -45.77 3.44 1.94
C VAL A 102 -46.60 4.27 0.97
N TYR A 103 -47.47 3.62 0.19
CA TYR A 103 -48.37 4.32 -0.72
C TYR A 103 -49.32 5.28 0.01
N ASN A 104 -49.97 4.82 1.08
CA ASN A 104 -50.89 5.65 1.86
C ASN A 104 -50.17 6.82 2.55
N GLU A 105 -48.96 6.58 3.06
CA GLU A 105 -48.12 7.61 3.67
C GLU A 105 -47.67 8.66 2.65
N ALA A 106 -47.31 8.24 1.43
CA ALA A 106 -46.96 9.14 0.34
C ALA A 106 -48.17 9.99 -0.13
N VAL A 107 -49.35 9.39 -0.23
CA VAL A 107 -50.59 10.13 -0.56
C VAL A 107 -50.95 11.12 0.56
N ALA A 108 -50.85 10.70 1.82
CA ALA A 108 -51.10 11.58 2.96
C ALA A 108 -50.11 12.75 2.98
N ALA A 109 -48.82 12.49 2.77
CA ALA A 109 -47.81 13.53 2.63
C ALA A 109 -48.20 14.49 1.50
N ALA A 110 -48.37 14.02 0.26
CA ALA A 110 -48.71 14.86 -0.89
C ALA A 110 -49.99 15.71 -0.72
N ALA A 111 -50.97 15.22 0.05
CA ALA A 111 -52.20 15.93 0.36
C ALA A 111 -52.10 16.89 1.55
N ALA A 112 -50.95 16.95 2.23
CA ALA A 112 -50.77 17.77 3.42
C ALA A 112 -50.88 19.27 3.06
N PRO A 113 -51.62 20.07 3.85
CA PRO A 113 -51.79 21.50 3.56
C PRO A 113 -50.51 22.33 3.56
N ASP A 114 -49.41 21.80 4.11
CA ASP A 114 -48.12 22.46 4.30
C ASP A 114 -47.00 21.91 3.39
N GLN A 115 -47.34 21.18 2.32
CA GLN A 115 -46.39 20.53 1.40
C GLN A 115 -45.28 21.42 0.83
N ASN A 116 -45.44 22.75 0.87
CA ASN A 116 -44.46 23.72 0.36
C ASN A 116 -43.96 24.70 1.44
N VAL A 117 -44.19 24.41 2.72
CA VAL A 117 -43.74 25.24 3.84
C VAL A 117 -42.35 24.78 4.29
N VAL A 118 -41.32 25.36 3.67
CA VAL A 118 -39.91 25.14 4.01
C VAL A 118 -39.35 26.33 4.80
N SER A 119 -38.27 26.12 5.55
CA SER A 119 -37.64 27.14 6.41
C SER A 119 -37.16 28.42 5.69
N GLY A 120 -37.08 28.40 4.35
CA GLY A 120 -36.74 29.55 3.50
C GLY A 120 -37.89 30.17 2.70
N SER A 121 -39.15 29.81 2.98
CA SER A 121 -40.31 30.38 2.26
C SER A 121 -40.46 31.87 2.55
N ARG A 122 -40.27 32.71 1.52
CA ARG A 122 -40.17 34.18 1.63
C ARG A 122 -41.47 34.88 2.07
N VAL A 123 -42.62 34.22 1.93
CA VAL A 123 -43.94 34.86 2.15
C VAL A 123 -44.81 34.19 3.20
N ASN A 124 -44.40 33.09 3.84
CA ASN A 124 -45.15 32.48 4.95
C ASN A 124 -44.20 31.68 5.85
N SER A 125 -43.66 32.32 6.88
CA SER A 125 -42.76 31.72 7.87
C SER A 125 -43.57 30.90 8.89
N LYS A 126 -43.22 29.60 9.05
CA LYS A 126 -43.63 28.77 10.20
C LYS A 126 -45.14 28.70 10.55
N VAL A 127 -46.05 28.94 9.61
CA VAL A 127 -47.47 28.66 9.87
C VAL A 127 -47.68 27.15 9.73
N ILE A 128 -47.73 26.44 10.85
CA ILE A 128 -48.23 25.06 10.88
C ILE A 128 -49.70 25.13 10.49
N SER A 129 -50.06 24.53 9.36
CA SER A 129 -51.45 24.52 8.92
C SER A 129 -52.32 23.82 9.98
N THR A 130 -53.38 24.49 10.42
CA THR A 130 -54.40 23.92 11.31
C THR A 130 -55.50 23.17 10.54
N MET A 131 -55.40 23.12 9.21
CA MET A 131 -56.37 22.42 8.36
C MET A 131 -56.16 20.92 8.43
N GLN A 132 -57.26 20.17 8.51
CA GLN A 132 -57.23 18.71 8.49
C GLN A 132 -56.72 18.21 7.13
N ASN A 133 -55.83 17.22 7.14
CA ASN A 133 -55.35 16.60 5.90
C ASN A 133 -56.51 15.86 5.19
N PRO A 134 -56.88 16.25 3.96
CA PRO A 134 -58.03 15.69 3.28
C PRO A 134 -57.89 14.19 2.99
N ALA A 135 -56.67 13.69 2.75
CA ALA A 135 -56.44 12.26 2.53
C ALA A 135 -56.66 11.43 3.80
N LEU A 136 -56.29 11.96 4.97
CA LEU A 136 -56.54 11.30 6.25
C LEU A 136 -58.03 11.33 6.61
N THR A 137 -58.71 12.46 6.37
CA THR A 137 -60.16 12.58 6.60
C THR A 137 -60.96 11.62 5.72
N ALA A 138 -60.60 11.51 4.43
CA ALA A 138 -61.25 10.60 3.50
C ALA A 138 -61.05 9.12 3.86
N ALA A 139 -59.92 8.78 4.49
CA ALA A 139 -59.64 7.43 4.99
C ALA A 139 -60.39 7.10 6.30
N GLN A 140 -60.74 8.10 7.11
CA GLN A 140 -61.47 7.94 8.38
C GLN A 140 -63.00 7.91 8.24
N GLY A 141 -63.53 8.37 7.10
CA GLY A 141 -64.97 8.40 6.80
C GLY A 141 -65.53 7.12 6.17
N LYS A 142 -64.77 6.02 6.19
CA LYS A 142 -65.17 4.66 5.79
C LYS A 142 -65.01 3.71 6.95
#